data_AF-X0UJH1-F1
#
_entry.id   AF-X0UJH1-F1
#
_cell.length_a   1.000
_cell.length_b   1.000
_cell.length_c   1.000
_cell.angle_alpha   90.00
_cell.angle_beta   90.00
_cell.angle_gamma   90.00
#
_symmetry.space_group_name_H-M   'P 1'
#
loop_
_entity.id
_entity.type
_entity.pdbx_description
1 polymer ?
#
loop_
_entity_poly.entity_id
_entity_poly.type
_entity_poly.pdbx_seq_one_letter_code
_entity_poly.pdbx_strand_id
1 'polypeptide(L)'
;ASSMHTQDRLLSFIGFRPTGDLAGLTAYTATNGRVVWFVKAPPLKPPSVRQVHQRLLFGNAGRGWTQLTQETRNDWIEAAHRTHIHLSGYLLYLVWNLVRDRGTIRTIERQSGITLVH
;
A
#
# COMPACT_ATOMS: atom_id res chain seq x y z
N ALA A 1 -1.54 19.95 -26.75
CA ALA A 1 -2.03 18.55 -26.81
C ALA A 1 -1.01 17.53 -27.36
N SER A 2 0.29 17.87 -27.47
CA SER A 2 1.30 16.99 -28.11
C SER A 2 2.22 16.23 -27.15
N SER A 3 2.22 16.53 -25.84
CA SER A 3 3.11 15.88 -24.86
C SER A 3 2.55 14.62 -24.19
N MET A 4 1.24 14.38 -24.26
CA MET A 4 0.60 13.18 -23.66
C MET A 4 0.91 11.89 -24.44
N HIS A 5 1.19 11.96 -25.74
CA HIS A 5 1.27 10.77 -26.57
C HIS A 5 2.57 9.96 -26.38
N THR A 6 3.64 10.61 -25.90
CA THR A 6 4.96 9.96 -25.73
C THR A 6 5.05 9.16 -24.43
N GLN A 7 4.35 9.59 -23.36
CA GLN A 7 4.39 8.90 -22.06
C GLN A 7 3.70 7.53 -22.09
N ASP A 8 2.64 7.37 -22.87
CA ASP A 8 1.91 6.09 -22.99
C ASP A 8 2.76 4.98 -23.62
N ARG A 9 3.70 5.32 -24.52
CA ARG A 9 4.60 4.33 -25.15
C ARG A 9 5.62 3.75 -24.18
N LEU A 10 6.13 4.57 -23.26
CA LEU A 10 7.16 4.18 -22.31
C LEU A 10 6.56 3.28 -21.20
N LEU A 11 5.34 3.59 -20.75
CA LEU A 11 4.59 2.78 -19.78
C LEU A 11 4.09 1.47 -20.39
N SER A 12 3.62 1.47 -21.64
CA SER A 12 3.21 0.23 -22.32
C SER A 12 4.39 -0.70 -22.63
N PHE A 13 5.59 -0.16 -22.91
CA PHE A 13 6.80 -0.95 -23.13
C PHE A 13 7.21 -1.78 -21.90
N ILE A 14 7.03 -1.25 -20.69
CA ILE A 14 7.29 -1.99 -19.43
C ILE A 14 6.11 -2.87 -19.00
N GLY A 15 5.09 -3.06 -19.85
CA GLY A 15 3.92 -3.87 -19.54
C GLY A 15 2.98 -3.26 -18.50
N PHE A 16 3.11 -1.97 -18.19
CA PHE A 16 2.27 -1.30 -17.21
C PHE A 16 0.87 -1.06 -17.78
N ARG A 17 -0.13 -1.79 -17.27
CA ARG A 17 -1.54 -1.68 -17.65
C ARG A 17 -2.36 -1.16 -16.46
N PRO A 18 -2.31 0.15 -16.17
CA PRO A 18 -3.00 0.69 -15.01
C PRO A 18 -4.52 0.60 -15.22
N THR A 19 -5.18 -0.08 -14.30
CA THR A 19 -6.64 -0.08 -14.18
C THR A 19 -6.99 0.28 -12.74
N GLY A 20 -7.70 1.38 -12.55
CA GLY A 20 -8.10 1.87 -11.22
C GLY A 20 -7.62 3.29 -10.91
N ASP A 21 -7.68 3.63 -9.63
CA ASP A 21 -7.42 4.99 -9.16
C ASP A 21 -5.97 5.20 -8.73
N LEU A 22 -5.33 6.24 -9.24
CA LEU A 22 -4.01 6.71 -8.86
C LEU A 22 -4.05 8.21 -8.58
N ALA A 23 -3.82 8.63 -7.33
CA ALA A 23 -3.62 10.03 -6.95
C ALA A 23 -4.64 11.05 -7.51
N GLY A 24 -5.94 10.71 -7.49
CA GLY A 24 -7.00 11.60 -8.01
C GLY A 24 -7.23 11.50 -9.52
N LEU A 25 -6.52 10.59 -10.20
CA LEU A 25 -6.82 10.15 -11.55
C LEU A 25 -7.35 8.72 -11.52
N THR A 26 -8.19 8.38 -12.47
CA THR A 26 -8.58 7.00 -12.75
C THR A 26 -8.07 6.64 -14.13
N ALA A 27 -7.41 5.48 -14.24
CA ALA A 27 -6.94 4.91 -15.48
C ALA A 27 -7.75 3.67 -15.84
N TYR A 28 -8.04 3.49 -17.13
CA TYR A 28 -8.49 2.21 -17.67
C TYR A 28 -7.93 2.00 -19.07
N THR A 29 -7.86 0.74 -19.50
CA THR A 29 -7.50 0.40 -20.88
C THR A 29 -8.77 0.32 -21.72
N ALA A 30 -8.89 1.17 -22.74
CA ALA A 30 -9.99 1.13 -23.69
C ALA A 30 -9.89 -0.10 -24.61
N THR A 31 -10.98 -0.44 -25.31
CA THR A 31 -11.05 -1.61 -26.22
C THR A 31 -10.02 -1.56 -27.36
N ASN A 32 -9.54 -0.36 -27.71
CA ASN A 32 -8.47 -0.16 -28.69
C ASN A 32 -7.04 -0.26 -28.08
N GLY A 33 -6.91 -0.72 -26.84
CA GLY A 33 -5.64 -0.91 -26.15
C GLY A 33 -4.97 0.36 -25.61
N ARG A 34 -5.61 1.54 -25.75
CA ARG A 34 -5.07 2.80 -25.21
C ARG A 34 -5.42 2.96 -23.74
N VAL A 35 -4.49 3.49 -22.95
CA VAL A 35 -4.75 3.89 -21.56
C VAL A 35 -5.45 5.24 -21.57
N VAL A 36 -6.61 5.32 -20.93
CA VAL A 36 -7.38 6.55 -20.78
C VAL A 36 -7.27 7.00 -19.33
N TRP A 37 -6.80 8.22 -19.13
CA TRP A 37 -6.72 8.88 -17.84
C TRP A 37 -7.82 9.93 -17.72
N PHE A 38 -8.55 9.93 -16.61
CA PHE A 38 -9.55 10.95 -16.32
C PHE A 38 -9.49 11.35 -14.84
N VAL A 39 -9.98 12.56 -14.53
CA VAL A 39 -10.12 13.00 -13.14
C VAL A 39 -11.02 12.01 -12.41
N LYS A 40 -10.57 11.53 -11.26
CA LYS A 40 -11.24 10.50 -10.46
C LYS A 40 -12.72 10.80 -10.34
N ALA A 41 -13.54 10.02 -11.05
CA ALA A 41 -14.97 10.15 -10.93
C ALA A 41 -15.41 9.62 -9.56
N PRO A 42 -16.40 10.27 -8.92
CA PRO A 42 -16.99 9.71 -7.72
C PRO A 42 -17.53 8.30 -8.04
N PRO A 43 -17.34 7.32 -7.14
CA PRO A 43 -17.83 5.97 -7.37
C PRO A 43 -19.35 6.01 -7.57
N LEU A 44 -19.84 5.34 -8.62
CA LEU A 44 -21.26 5.34 -9.00
C LEU A 44 -22.17 4.72 -7.92
N LYS A 45 -21.60 3.89 -7.06
CA LYS A 45 -22.29 3.26 -5.94
C LYS A 45 -21.58 3.65 -4.64
N PRO A 46 -22.35 3.91 -3.56
CA PRO A 46 -21.73 4.09 -2.25
C PRO A 46 -20.93 2.84 -1.87
N PRO A 47 -19.87 2.98 -1.06
CA PRO A 47 -19.11 1.85 -0.59
C PRO A 47 -20.00 0.90 0.22
N SER A 48 -19.81 -0.41 0.05
CA SER A 48 -20.51 -1.40 0.87
C SER A 48 -20.06 -1.30 2.34
N VAL A 49 -20.89 -1.80 3.27
CA VAL A 49 -20.55 -1.83 4.71
C VAL A 49 -19.18 -2.48 4.95
N ARG A 50 -18.88 -3.57 4.23
CA ARG A 50 -17.57 -4.25 4.30
C ARG A 50 -16.42 -3.35 3.82
N GLN A 51 -16.62 -2.58 2.74
CA GLN A 51 -15.62 -1.65 2.24
C GLN A 51 -15.39 -0.50 3.22
N VAL A 52 -16.45 0.05 3.81
CA VAL A 52 -16.35 1.09 4.85
C VAL A 52 -15.57 0.55 6.05
N HIS A 53 -15.91 -0.63 6.54
CA HIS A 53 -15.22 -1.27 7.65
C HIS A 53 -13.72 -1.49 7.34
N GLN A 54 -13.38 -2.02 6.16
CA GLN A 54 -11.99 -2.19 5.75
C GLN A 54 -11.23 -0.85 5.69
N ARG A 55 -11.83 0.20 5.11
CA ARG A 55 -11.22 1.54 5.10
C ARG A 55 -10.96 2.07 6.52
N LEU A 56 -11.88 1.82 7.45
CA LEU A 56 -11.70 2.21 8.85
C LEU A 56 -10.56 1.44 9.51
N LEU A 57 -10.45 0.12 9.28
CA LEU A 57 -9.35 -0.70 9.81
C LEU A 57 -7.98 -0.20 9.31
N PHE A 58 -7.82 -0.03 8.00
CA PHE A 58 -6.58 0.47 7.41
C PHE A 58 -6.29 1.91 7.85
N GLY A 59 -7.31 2.77 7.92
CA GLY A 59 -7.16 4.14 8.41
C GLY A 59 -6.72 4.20 9.88
N ASN A 60 -7.28 3.34 10.73
CA ASN A 60 -6.86 3.20 12.13
C ASN A 60 -5.42 2.70 12.26
N ALA A 61 -5.05 1.67 11.51
CA ALA A 61 -3.68 1.16 11.48
C ALA A 61 -2.68 2.23 11.02
N GLY A 62 -3.01 2.95 9.94
CA GLY A 62 -2.18 4.06 9.44
C GLY A 62 -2.01 5.18 10.47
N ARG A 63 -3.08 5.56 11.17
CA ARG A 63 -2.99 6.52 12.30
C ARG A 63 -2.09 5.98 13.42
N GLY A 64 -2.23 4.70 13.76
CA GLY A 64 -1.37 4.05 14.75
C GLY A 64 0.12 4.17 14.39
N TRP A 65 0.48 3.97 13.12
CA TRP A 65 1.86 4.16 12.64
C TRP A 65 2.35 5.60 12.82
N THR A 66 1.51 6.59 12.51
CA THR A 66 1.89 8.00 12.68
C THR A 66 2.09 8.40 14.14
N GLN A 67 1.44 7.70 15.06
CA GLN A 67 1.54 7.92 16.51
C GLN A 67 2.71 7.19 17.17
N LEU A 68 3.35 6.24 16.48
CA LEU A 68 4.57 5.60 16.99
C LEU A 68 5.70 6.64 17.14
N THR A 69 6.56 6.43 18.13
CA THR A 69 7.81 7.18 18.24
C THR A 69 8.70 6.89 17.03
N GLN A 70 9.62 7.80 16.73
CA GLN A 70 10.57 7.59 15.63
C GLN A 70 11.44 6.35 15.86
N GLU A 71 11.83 6.08 17.11
CA GLU A 71 12.58 4.90 17.51
C GLU A 71 11.82 3.61 17.17
N THR A 72 10.57 3.48 17.63
CA THR A 72 9.77 2.28 17.33
C THR A 72 9.54 2.13 15.83
N ARG A 73 9.34 3.21 15.07
CA ARG A 73 9.25 3.11 13.60
C ARG A 73 10.53 2.58 12.97
N ASN A 74 11.68 3.03 13.45
CA ASN A 74 12.98 2.57 12.98
C ASN A 74 13.17 1.08 13.30
N ASP A 75 12.69 0.60 14.45
CA ASP A 75 12.73 -0.82 14.81
C ASP A 75 11.96 -1.69 13.81
N TRP A 76 10.75 -1.26 13.40
CA TRP A 76 9.97 -1.95 12.38
C TRP A 76 10.67 -1.98 11.02
N ILE A 77 11.32 -0.89 10.63
CA ILE A 77 12.07 -0.79 9.36
C ILE A 77 13.31 -1.70 9.40
N GLU A 78 14.08 -1.62 10.48
CA GLU A 78 15.30 -2.41 10.66
C GLU A 78 14.99 -3.89 10.80
N ALA A 79 13.91 -4.27 11.50
CA ALA A 79 13.48 -5.66 11.58
C ALA A 79 13.11 -6.23 10.21
N ALA A 80 12.40 -5.46 9.38
CA ALA A 80 12.09 -5.88 8.00
C ALA A 80 13.37 -6.05 7.17
N HIS A 81 14.35 -5.15 7.33
CA HIS A 81 15.63 -5.20 6.64
C HIS A 81 16.47 -6.43 7.05
N ARG A 82 16.65 -6.66 8.37
CA ARG A 82 17.44 -7.80 8.91
C ARG A 82 16.86 -9.17 8.61
N THR A 83 15.54 -9.26 8.50
CA THR A 83 14.84 -10.51 8.17
C THR A 83 14.73 -10.73 6.65
N HIS A 84 15.25 -9.81 5.83
CA HIS A 84 15.16 -9.84 4.37
C HIS A 84 13.72 -10.00 3.85
N ILE A 85 12.73 -9.49 4.59
CA ILE A 85 11.35 -9.51 4.14
C ILE A 85 11.17 -8.46 3.05
N HIS A 86 10.53 -8.82 1.94
CA HIS A 86 10.21 -7.91 0.83
C HIS A 86 9.06 -6.93 1.14
N LEU A 87 9.00 -6.42 2.37
CA LEU A 87 8.02 -5.44 2.84
C LEU A 87 8.77 -4.28 3.48
N SER A 88 8.23 -3.07 3.34
CA SER A 88 8.71 -1.95 4.16
C SER A 88 8.29 -2.14 5.62
N GLY A 89 9.00 -1.50 6.57
CA GLY A 89 8.63 -1.53 7.99
C GLY A 89 7.20 -1.06 8.24
N TYR A 90 6.72 -0.09 7.46
CA TYR A 90 5.31 0.36 7.49
C TYR A 90 4.34 -0.77 7.12
N LEU A 91 4.60 -1.48 6.00
CA LEU A 91 3.73 -2.58 5.57
C LEU A 91 3.77 -3.74 6.58
N LEU A 92 4.93 -4.03 7.15
CA LEU A 92 5.07 -5.04 8.19
C LEU A 92 4.24 -4.68 9.44
N TYR A 93 4.36 -3.45 9.94
CA TYR A 93 3.54 -2.94 11.05
C TYR A 93 2.05 -3.00 10.73
N LEU A 94 1.66 -2.62 9.51
CA LEU A 94 0.27 -2.59 9.08
C LEU A 94 -0.33 -4.01 9.07
N VAL A 95 0.39 -4.99 8.51
CA VAL A 95 -0.03 -6.40 8.52
C VAL A 95 -0.16 -6.91 9.95
N TRP A 96 0.80 -6.61 10.83
CA TRP A 96 0.71 -6.93 12.25
C TRP A 96 -0.54 -6.33 12.90
N ASN A 97 -0.82 -5.05 12.66
CA ASN A 97 -1.94 -4.36 13.28
C ASN A 97 -3.30 -4.95 12.86
N LEU A 98 -3.40 -5.41 11.60
CA LEU A 98 -4.62 -6.00 11.04
C LEU A 98 -4.81 -7.49 11.42
N VAL A 99 -3.75 -8.29 11.38
CA VAL A 99 -3.83 -9.75 11.56
C VAL A 99 -3.60 -10.17 13.00
N ARG A 100 -2.75 -9.44 13.74
CA ARG A 100 -2.38 -9.71 15.14
C ARG A 100 -1.81 -11.12 15.38
N ASP A 101 -1.16 -11.71 14.37
CA ASP A 101 -0.47 -12.99 14.51
C ASP A 101 0.84 -12.87 15.30
N ARG A 102 0.77 -13.27 16.57
CA ARG A 102 1.90 -13.23 17.50
C ARG A 102 3.01 -14.23 17.14
N GLY A 103 2.68 -15.34 16.47
CA GLY A 103 3.66 -16.35 16.07
C GLY A 103 4.62 -15.82 15.01
N THR A 104 4.06 -15.15 13.99
CA THR A 104 4.85 -14.47 12.95
C THR A 104 5.73 -13.38 13.55
N ILE A 105 5.18 -12.50 14.41
CA ILE A 105 5.97 -11.43 15.03
C ILE A 105 7.10 -11.98 15.91
N ARG A 106 6.85 -12.98 16.77
CA ARG A 106 7.92 -13.58 17.57
C ARG A 106 9.03 -14.18 16.72
N THR A 107 8.68 -14.75 15.57
CA THR A 107 9.67 -15.28 14.62
C THR A 107 10.53 -14.15 14.06
N ILE A 108 9.91 -13.03 13.68
CA ILE A 108 10.61 -11.84 13.19
C ILE A 108 11.50 -11.25 14.28
N GLU A 109 10.99 -11.07 15.51
CA GLU A 109 11.76 -10.55 16.65
C GLU A 109 12.98 -11.43 16.96
N ARG A 110 12.81 -12.76 16.90
CA ARG A 110 13.92 -13.72 17.08
C ARG A 110 14.96 -13.62 15.97
N GLN A 111 14.55 -13.44 14.71
CA GLN A 111 15.47 -13.38 13.57
C GLN A 111 16.17 -12.02 13.45
N SER A 112 15.48 -10.92 13.77
CA SER A 112 16.04 -9.57 13.71
C SER A 112 16.86 -9.20 14.96
N GLY A 113 16.56 -9.85 16.09
CA GLY A 113 17.08 -9.48 17.41
C GLY A 113 16.45 -8.20 17.98
N ILE A 114 15.32 -7.75 17.42
CA ILE A 114 14.64 -6.49 17.79
C ILE A 114 13.28 -6.83 18.38
N THR A 115 12.94 -6.26 19.54
CA THR A 115 11.60 -6.39 20.13
C THR A 115 10.67 -5.35 19.53
N LEU A 116 9.59 -5.78 18.88
CA LEU A 116 8.68 -4.91 18.12
C LEU A 116 7.40 -4.58 18.89
N VAL A 117 6.99 -5.46 19.79
CA VAL A 117 5.76 -5.29 20.56
C VAL A 117 6.06 -5.45 22.05
N HIS A 118 6.01 -4.32 22.75
CA HIS A 118 6.01 -4.29 24.22
C HIS A 118 4.66 -4.69 24.81
#